data_AF-A0A168N1R1-F1
#
_entry.id   AF-A0A168N1R1-F1
#
_cell.length_a   1.000
_cell.length_b   1.000
_cell.length_c   1.000
_cell.angle_alpha   90.00
_cell.angle_beta   90.00
_cell.angle_gamma   90.00
#
_symmetry.space_group_name_H-M   'P 1'
#
loop_
_entity.id
_entity.type
_entity.pdbx_description
1 polymer ?
#
loop_
_entity_poly.entity_id
_entity_poly.type
_entity_poly.pdbx_seq_one_letter_code
_entity_poly.pdbx_strand_id
1 'polypeptide(L)'
;MYAIYGPSPVLVQPSSLNDYLNYQRWREEQAYLEEQRQYQLYRQMERQRQRQRMALAALEQHEKEQRRGKLQQQKYQQALDQRRLVNFLQQLHRQEQEKKIQQQRQEEVKRQKLIQQQMARQEQEKKIQQQMARQALARQLYWQQGDNEKEDTLDEWTDLVQSLVTKILQGDDDKDETMPTSAAVEPEQDSDDAEADDSLLVLTNDTRSTMGPMDDDEEEDSDDADETLLVLTDDAPATTAAAASEPMDEDEEDDSDADELLVALTDDTPTASMDDDKKKSKLETLDQIKQQLEKIHESHQKVLASSLYFNDQQQHHDTTTAADLVQVPTVSKNYEFLLYEDNIMRILLQLDNISSDGDETIRQQRKDLVKQAGLILDQLDHYKQAEWERHSSNSATSDDDDDDDDVSDESDAVINIAHSDPMSTSSNNNDSDNGDSDNDEDLQDSDLDDGDHDDDDMQDSDLDDNDALQDFDLVDDIDDNGFLILNL
;
A
#
# COMPACT_ATOMS: atom_id res chain seq x y z
N MET A 1 -64.69 -43.65 19.69
CA MET A 1 -63.72 -44.38 18.85
C MET A 1 -64.32 -45.73 18.51
N TYR A 2 -64.45 -46.07 17.22
CA TYR A 2 -64.83 -47.43 16.80
C TYR A 2 -63.57 -48.12 16.29
N ALA A 3 -63.15 -49.19 16.97
CA ALA A 3 -62.10 -50.06 16.45
C ALA A 3 -62.67 -50.87 15.28
N ILE A 4 -62.30 -50.52 14.06
CA ILE A 4 -62.62 -51.32 12.88
C ILE A 4 -61.71 -52.54 12.91
N TYR A 5 -62.18 -53.62 13.54
CA TYR A 5 -61.54 -54.93 13.45
C TYR A 5 -61.64 -55.41 12.00
N GLY A 6 -60.55 -55.21 11.25
CA GLY A 6 -60.37 -55.87 9.95
C GLY A 6 -60.50 -57.39 10.12
N PRO A 7 -61.10 -58.11 9.15
CA PRO A 7 -61.25 -59.55 9.26
C PRO A 7 -59.87 -60.20 9.42
N SER A 8 -59.68 -60.97 10.50
CA SER A 8 -58.42 -61.66 10.76
C SER A 8 -58.04 -62.51 9.54
N PRO A 9 -56.76 -62.50 9.10
CA PRO A 9 -56.35 -63.26 7.94
C PRO A 9 -56.63 -64.74 8.18
N VAL A 10 -57.56 -65.30 7.40
CA VAL A 10 -57.93 -66.71 7.49
C VAL A 10 -56.73 -67.52 7.01
N LEU A 11 -56.07 -68.19 7.94
CA LEU A 11 -54.95 -69.09 7.67
C LEU A 11 -55.46 -70.35 6.94
N VAL A 12 -55.65 -70.22 5.62
CA VAL A 12 -55.92 -71.33 4.72
C VAL A 12 -54.70 -72.24 4.74
N GLN A 13 -54.78 -73.34 5.46
CA GLN A 13 -53.71 -74.33 5.46
C GLN A 13 -53.62 -74.99 4.08
N PRO A 14 -52.43 -75.01 3.43
CA PRO A 14 -52.28 -75.58 2.10
C PRO A 14 -52.60 -77.07 2.10
N SER A 15 -53.56 -77.48 1.28
CA SER A 15 -54.08 -78.84 1.17
C SER A 15 -53.10 -79.84 0.54
N SER A 16 -52.09 -79.35 -0.19
CA SER A 16 -51.09 -80.15 -0.87
C SER A 16 -49.71 -79.47 -0.83
N LEU A 17 -48.66 -80.23 -1.14
CA LEU A 17 -47.29 -79.73 -1.23
C LEU A 17 -47.16 -78.61 -2.29
N ASN A 18 -47.90 -78.71 -3.40
CA ASN A 18 -47.92 -77.66 -4.41
C ASN A 18 -48.59 -76.38 -3.91
N ASP A 19 -49.67 -76.49 -3.11
CA ASP A 19 -50.32 -75.31 -2.51
C ASP A 19 -49.36 -74.60 -1.55
N TYR A 20 -48.56 -75.35 -0.78
CA TYR A 20 -47.53 -74.80 0.11
C TYR A 20 -46.43 -74.09 -0.68
N LEU A 21 -45.88 -74.71 -1.74
CA LEU A 21 -44.83 -74.11 -2.57
C LEU A 21 -45.32 -72.87 -3.33
N ASN A 22 -46.57 -72.87 -3.80
CA ASN A 22 -47.20 -71.71 -4.43
C ASN A 22 -47.42 -70.57 -3.41
N TYR A 23 -47.88 -70.89 -2.19
CA TYR A 23 -48.03 -69.91 -1.11
C TYR A 23 -46.67 -69.33 -0.67
N GLN A 24 -45.63 -70.16 -0.59
CA GLN A 24 -44.27 -69.69 -0.29
C GLN A 24 -43.77 -68.73 -1.38
N ARG A 25 -43.86 -69.10 -2.66
CA ARG A 25 -43.49 -68.22 -3.77
C ARG A 25 -44.27 -66.90 -3.76
N TRP A 26 -45.58 -66.96 -3.51
CA TRP A 26 -46.41 -65.75 -3.40
C TRP A 26 -45.96 -64.87 -2.23
N ARG A 27 -45.58 -65.45 -1.09
CA ARG A 27 -45.04 -64.69 0.05
C ARG A 27 -43.70 -64.03 -0.28
N GLU A 28 -42.82 -64.74 -0.98
CA GLU A 28 -41.53 -64.22 -1.46
C GLU A 28 -41.73 -63.09 -2.48
N GLU A 29 -42.70 -63.24 -3.40
CA GLU A 29 -43.13 -62.20 -4.34
C GLU A 29 -43.73 -60.96 -3.64
N GLN A 30 -44.56 -61.14 -2.61
CA GLN A 30 -45.07 -60.01 -1.82
C GLN A 30 -43.96 -59.29 -1.05
N ALA A 31 -43.00 -60.03 -0.47
CA ALA A 31 -41.85 -59.43 0.22
C ALA A 31 -40.99 -58.61 -0.75
N TYR A 32 -40.66 -59.15 -1.93
CA TYR A 32 -39.94 -58.43 -2.98
C TYR A 32 -40.69 -57.18 -3.47
N LEU A 33 -42.01 -57.25 -3.63
CA LEU A 33 -42.84 -56.10 -3.99
C LEU A 33 -42.96 -55.06 -2.86
N GLU A 34 -42.74 -55.43 -1.60
CA GLU A 34 -42.67 -54.48 -0.48
C GLU A 34 -41.28 -53.82 -0.41
N GLU A 35 -40.21 -54.62 -0.48
CA GLU A 35 -38.82 -54.18 -0.58
C GLU A 35 -38.61 -53.20 -1.75
N GLN A 36 -39.12 -53.52 -2.94
CA GLN A 36 -39.06 -52.63 -4.10
C GLN A 36 -39.77 -51.28 -3.86
N ARG A 37 -40.88 -51.26 -3.10
CA ARG A 37 -41.57 -50.01 -2.73
C ARG A 37 -40.81 -49.23 -1.67
N GLN A 38 -40.22 -49.89 -0.67
CA GLN A 38 -39.34 -49.25 0.32
C GLN A 38 -38.11 -48.63 -0.36
N TYR A 39 -37.49 -49.34 -1.30
CA TYR A 39 -36.36 -48.84 -2.09
C TYR A 39 -36.73 -47.65 -3.00
N GLN A 40 -37.92 -47.67 -3.63
CA GLN A 40 -38.44 -46.52 -4.39
C GLN A 40 -38.66 -45.29 -3.52
N LEU A 41 -39.23 -45.46 -2.31
CA LEU A 41 -39.42 -44.38 -1.34
C LEU A 41 -38.07 -43.83 -0.83
N TYR A 42 -37.10 -44.70 -0.54
CA TYR A 42 -35.74 -44.30 -0.18
C TYR A 42 -35.07 -43.48 -1.30
N ARG A 43 -35.11 -43.96 -2.56
CA ARG A 43 -34.60 -43.23 -3.73
C ARG A 43 -35.37 -41.92 -3.99
N GLN A 44 -36.60 -41.77 -3.52
CA GLN A 44 -37.32 -40.49 -3.57
C GLN A 44 -36.85 -39.53 -2.47
N MET A 45 -36.71 -40.01 -1.23
CA MET A 45 -36.18 -39.23 -0.10
C MET A 45 -34.76 -38.72 -0.39
N GLU A 46 -33.89 -39.56 -0.94
CA GLU A 46 -32.49 -39.18 -1.17
C GLU A 46 -32.36 -38.14 -2.30
N ARG A 47 -33.17 -38.24 -3.36
CA ARG A 47 -33.28 -37.16 -4.36
C ARG A 47 -33.85 -35.86 -3.79
N GLN A 48 -34.70 -35.92 -2.75
CA GLN A 48 -35.17 -34.72 -2.05
C GLN A 48 -34.05 -34.10 -1.21
N ARG A 49 -33.27 -34.91 -0.48
CA ARG A 49 -32.07 -34.46 0.26
C ARG A 49 -31.03 -33.84 -0.65
N GLN A 50 -30.74 -34.47 -1.79
CA GLN A 50 -29.80 -33.95 -2.79
C GLN A 50 -30.25 -32.58 -3.32
N ARG A 51 -31.55 -32.41 -3.62
CA ARG A 51 -32.12 -31.10 -4.00
C ARG A 51 -31.99 -30.07 -2.88
N GLN A 52 -32.19 -30.45 -1.62
CA GLN A 52 -32.02 -29.55 -0.47
C GLN A 52 -30.56 -29.14 -0.29
N ARG A 53 -29.59 -30.06 -0.43
CA ARG A 53 -28.15 -29.75 -0.42
C ARG A 53 -27.76 -28.77 -1.53
N MET A 54 -28.18 -29.02 -2.78
CA MET A 54 -27.91 -28.12 -3.90
C MET A 54 -28.54 -26.74 -3.72
N ALA A 55 -29.77 -26.66 -3.18
CA ALA A 55 -30.43 -25.39 -2.90
C ALA A 55 -29.72 -24.57 -1.79
N LEU A 56 -29.18 -25.23 -0.76
CA LEU A 56 -28.38 -24.56 0.27
C LEU A 56 -27.04 -24.07 -0.29
N ALA A 57 -26.33 -24.89 -1.06
CA ALA A 57 -25.06 -24.49 -1.68
C ALA A 57 -25.22 -23.30 -2.65
N ALA A 58 -26.32 -23.26 -3.40
CA ALA A 58 -26.65 -22.14 -4.28
C ALA A 58 -26.94 -20.83 -3.51
N LEU A 59 -27.62 -20.93 -2.35
CA LEU A 59 -27.85 -19.78 -1.47
C LEU A 59 -26.54 -19.28 -0.83
N GLU A 60 -25.66 -20.19 -0.39
CA GLU A 60 -24.35 -19.85 0.16
C GLU A 60 -23.46 -19.17 -0.89
N GLN A 61 -23.41 -19.69 -2.13
CA GLN A 61 -22.69 -19.07 -3.23
C GLN A 61 -23.21 -17.65 -3.51
N HIS A 62 -24.52 -17.48 -3.61
CA HIS A 62 -25.13 -16.16 -3.82
C HIS A 62 -24.82 -15.19 -2.67
N GLU A 63 -24.79 -15.64 -1.41
CA GLU A 63 -24.37 -14.79 -0.30
C GLU A 63 -22.87 -14.43 -0.38
N LYS A 64 -22.02 -15.38 -0.74
CA LYS A 64 -20.57 -15.20 -0.96
C LYS A 64 -20.30 -14.19 -2.07
N GLU A 65 -21.11 -14.19 -3.13
CA GLU A 65 -21.09 -13.19 -4.21
C GLU A 65 -21.57 -11.81 -3.73
N GLN A 66 -22.64 -11.72 -2.93
CA GLN A 66 -23.04 -10.45 -2.30
C GLN A 66 -21.98 -9.89 -1.35
N ARG A 67 -21.33 -10.73 -0.54
CA ARG A 67 -20.22 -10.35 0.34
C ARG A 67 -19.03 -9.81 -0.49
N ARG A 68 -18.67 -10.48 -1.59
CA ARG A 68 -17.66 -10.01 -2.56
C ARG A 68 -18.03 -8.65 -3.18
N GLY A 69 -19.27 -8.47 -3.62
CA GLY A 69 -19.76 -7.21 -4.19
C GLY A 69 -19.69 -6.04 -3.20
N LYS A 70 -20.12 -6.25 -1.95
CA LYS A 70 -20.01 -5.26 -0.86
C LYS A 70 -18.55 -4.88 -0.57
N LEU A 71 -17.65 -5.87 -0.51
CA LEU A 71 -16.22 -5.63 -0.29
C LEU A 71 -15.58 -4.85 -1.46
N GLN A 72 -15.97 -5.15 -2.71
CA GLN A 72 -15.52 -4.41 -3.89
C GLN A 72 -16.02 -2.96 -3.89
N GLN A 73 -17.28 -2.72 -3.50
CA GLN A 73 -17.85 -1.39 -3.34
C GLN A 73 -17.12 -0.59 -2.23
N GLN A 74 -16.80 -1.22 -1.11
CA GLN A 74 -16.03 -0.61 -0.02
C GLN A 74 -14.62 -0.21 -0.47
N LYS A 75 -13.89 -1.11 -1.17
CA LYS A 75 -12.57 -0.82 -1.74
C LYS A 75 -12.61 0.32 -2.76
N TYR A 76 -13.66 0.37 -3.60
CA TYR A 76 -13.88 1.47 -4.53
C TYR A 76 -14.10 2.82 -3.81
N GLN A 77 -14.90 2.84 -2.74
CA GLN A 77 -15.13 4.04 -1.94
C GLN A 77 -13.83 4.52 -1.26
N GLN A 78 -13.06 3.62 -0.66
CA GLN A 78 -11.74 3.92 -0.08
C GLN A 78 -10.79 4.54 -1.13
N ALA A 79 -10.75 4.00 -2.35
CA ALA A 79 -9.93 4.55 -3.43
C ALA A 79 -10.39 5.96 -3.89
N LEU A 80 -11.69 6.25 -3.86
CA LEU A 80 -12.20 7.61 -4.10
C LEU A 80 -11.77 8.59 -3.00
N ASP A 81 -11.80 8.18 -1.74
CA ASP A 81 -11.43 9.04 -0.60
C ASP A 81 -9.91 9.27 -0.51
N GLN A 82 -9.09 8.25 -0.82
CA GLN A 82 -7.65 8.43 -1.04
C GLN A 82 -7.38 9.44 -2.17
N ARG A 83 -8.11 9.34 -3.30
CA ARG A 83 -7.96 10.28 -4.43
C ARG A 83 -8.40 11.71 -4.05
N ARG A 84 -9.44 11.88 -3.22
CA ARG A 84 -9.85 13.17 -2.66
C ARG A 84 -8.74 13.76 -1.78
N LEU A 85 -8.13 12.96 -0.89
CA LEU A 85 -7.03 13.38 -0.03
C LEU A 85 -5.79 13.81 -0.82
N VAL A 86 -5.36 13.04 -1.83
CA VAL A 86 -4.22 13.40 -2.69
C VAL A 86 -4.46 14.72 -3.44
N ASN A 87 -5.66 14.93 -3.98
CA ASN A 87 -6.03 16.19 -4.63
C ASN A 87 -5.97 17.38 -3.65
N PHE A 88 -6.47 17.20 -2.43
CA PHE A 88 -6.44 18.24 -1.37
C PHE A 88 -5.01 18.60 -0.95
N LEU A 89 -4.14 17.60 -0.73
CA LEU A 89 -2.72 17.82 -0.44
C LEU A 89 -1.99 18.54 -1.59
N GLN A 90 -2.30 18.19 -2.84
CA GLN A 90 -1.76 18.89 -4.01
C GLN A 90 -2.24 20.36 -4.09
N GLN A 91 -3.50 20.63 -3.71
CA GLN A 91 -4.05 21.99 -3.64
C GLN A 91 -3.36 22.82 -2.54
N LEU A 92 -3.16 22.25 -1.35
CA LEU A 92 -2.41 22.90 -0.26
C LEU A 92 -0.96 23.22 -0.68
N HIS A 93 -0.27 22.28 -1.31
CA HIS A 93 1.09 22.51 -1.79
C HIS A 93 1.16 23.62 -2.84
N ARG A 94 0.18 23.70 -3.75
CA ARG A 94 0.07 24.81 -4.70
C ARG A 94 -0.10 26.16 -4.01
N GLN A 95 -0.99 26.27 -3.03
CA GLN A 95 -1.15 27.51 -2.25
C GLN A 95 0.12 27.90 -1.50
N GLU A 96 0.90 26.92 -1.00
CA GLU A 96 2.17 27.20 -0.34
C GLU A 96 3.23 27.73 -1.33
N GLN A 97 3.32 27.16 -2.53
CA GLN A 97 4.17 27.69 -3.60
C GLN A 97 3.75 29.09 -4.04
N GLU A 98 2.44 29.34 -4.21
CA GLU A 98 1.90 30.65 -4.57
C GLU A 98 2.23 31.71 -3.50
N LYS A 99 2.11 31.38 -2.21
CA LYS A 99 2.53 32.26 -1.10
C LYS A 99 4.03 32.57 -1.14
N LYS A 100 4.88 31.56 -1.40
CA LYS A 100 6.34 31.74 -1.57
C LYS A 100 6.67 32.66 -2.75
N ILE A 101 5.98 32.50 -3.89
CA ILE A 101 6.14 33.36 -5.08
C ILE A 101 5.67 34.80 -4.78
N GLN A 102 4.54 34.98 -4.08
CA GLN A 102 4.08 36.30 -3.66
C GLN A 102 5.07 37.00 -2.73
N GLN A 103 5.64 36.28 -1.76
CA GLN A 103 6.69 36.82 -0.88
C GLN A 103 7.92 37.25 -1.68
N GLN A 104 8.43 36.42 -2.58
CA GLN A 104 9.56 36.75 -3.44
C GLN A 104 9.30 38.01 -4.29
N ARG A 105 8.10 38.15 -4.87
CA ARG A 105 7.69 39.37 -5.58
C ARG A 105 7.69 40.61 -4.67
N GLN A 106 7.20 40.51 -3.43
CA GLN A 106 7.24 41.62 -2.48
C GLN A 106 8.68 42.00 -2.09
N GLU A 107 9.57 41.02 -1.92
CA GLU A 107 10.99 41.23 -1.63
C GLU A 107 11.72 41.85 -2.83
N GLU A 108 11.39 41.44 -4.06
CA GLU A 108 11.92 42.06 -5.27
C GLU A 108 11.46 43.52 -5.40
N VAL A 109 10.18 43.83 -5.19
CA VAL A 109 9.68 45.22 -5.20
C VAL A 109 10.38 46.08 -4.14
N LYS A 110 10.60 45.55 -2.93
CA LYS A 110 11.40 46.22 -1.87
C LYS A 110 12.85 46.47 -2.35
N ARG A 111 13.48 45.49 -3.00
CA ARG A 111 14.85 45.57 -3.54
C ARG A 111 14.96 46.59 -4.69
N GLN A 112 14.01 46.59 -5.63
CA GLN A 112 13.94 47.56 -6.73
C GLN A 112 13.79 48.99 -6.19
N LYS A 113 12.90 49.20 -5.20
CA LYS A 113 12.71 50.49 -4.53
C LYS A 113 13.98 50.99 -3.82
N LEU A 114 14.74 50.09 -3.17
CA LEU A 114 16.02 50.41 -2.56
C LEU A 114 17.08 50.82 -3.60
N ILE A 115 17.17 50.11 -4.73
CA ILE A 115 18.07 50.45 -5.84
C ILE A 115 17.71 51.83 -6.41
N GLN A 116 16.41 52.11 -6.62
CA GLN A 116 15.93 53.40 -7.09
C GLN A 116 16.29 54.54 -6.12
N GLN A 117 16.17 54.31 -4.81
CA GLN A 117 16.58 55.27 -3.77
C GLN A 117 18.09 55.53 -3.79
N GLN A 118 18.92 54.50 -3.97
CA GLN A 118 20.37 54.65 -4.10
C GLN A 118 20.75 55.43 -5.36
N MET A 119 20.10 55.18 -6.50
CA MET A 119 20.31 55.92 -7.74
C MET A 119 19.95 57.41 -7.59
N ALA A 120 18.79 57.72 -7.00
CA ALA A 120 18.37 59.09 -6.72
C ALA A 120 19.35 59.82 -5.79
N ARG A 121 19.86 59.14 -4.76
CA ARG A 121 20.89 59.67 -3.87
C ARG A 121 22.21 59.98 -4.61
N GLN A 122 22.70 59.06 -5.45
CA GLN A 122 23.89 59.32 -6.27
C GLN A 122 23.70 60.48 -7.24
N GLU A 123 22.49 60.69 -7.76
CA GLU A 123 22.17 61.84 -8.61
C GLU A 123 22.20 63.16 -7.83
N GLN A 124 21.66 63.19 -6.61
CA GLN A 124 21.77 64.34 -5.70
C GLN A 124 23.24 64.64 -5.35
N GLU A 125 24.02 63.62 -4.98
CA GLU A 125 25.45 63.76 -4.67
C GLU A 125 26.24 64.31 -5.89
N LYS A 126 25.94 63.85 -7.11
CA LYS A 126 26.49 64.41 -8.36
C LYS A 126 26.08 65.86 -8.61
N LYS A 127 24.82 66.24 -8.33
CA LYS A 127 24.35 67.63 -8.44
C LYS A 127 25.07 68.55 -7.46
N ILE A 128 25.28 68.11 -6.21
CA ILE A 128 26.04 68.84 -5.19
C ILE A 128 27.50 68.99 -5.62
N GLN A 129 28.15 67.92 -6.10
CA GLN A 129 29.51 67.99 -6.65
C GLN A 129 29.62 68.97 -7.83
N GLN A 130 28.65 68.99 -8.75
CA GLN A 130 28.63 69.92 -9.88
C GLN A 130 28.44 71.37 -9.41
N GLN A 131 27.62 71.63 -8.39
CA GLN A 131 27.48 72.95 -7.78
C GLN A 131 28.78 73.40 -7.10
N MET A 132 29.42 72.54 -6.30
CA MET A 132 30.72 72.85 -5.67
C MET A 132 31.81 73.13 -6.72
N ALA A 133 31.87 72.35 -7.80
CA ALA A 133 32.81 72.58 -8.90
C ALA A 133 32.58 73.94 -9.60
N ARG A 134 31.31 74.31 -9.83
CA ARG A 134 30.96 75.65 -10.36
C ARG A 134 31.38 76.77 -9.41
N GLN A 135 31.15 76.62 -8.10
CA GLN A 135 31.56 77.61 -7.09
C GLN A 135 33.09 77.74 -6.99
N ALA A 136 33.82 76.62 -7.07
CA ALA A 136 35.29 76.63 -7.07
C ALA A 136 35.86 77.34 -8.30
N LEU A 137 35.30 77.08 -9.49
CA LEU A 137 35.71 77.73 -10.74
C LEU A 137 35.37 79.23 -10.72
N ALA A 138 34.20 79.62 -10.19
CA ALA A 138 33.85 81.03 -10.00
C ALA A 138 34.82 81.76 -9.05
N ARG A 139 35.21 81.12 -7.94
CA ARG A 139 36.26 81.66 -7.05
C ARG A 139 37.61 81.80 -7.76
N GLN A 140 38.00 80.82 -8.58
CA GLN A 140 39.25 80.87 -9.33
C GLN A 140 39.28 82.04 -10.33
N LEU A 141 38.18 82.27 -11.05
CA LEU A 141 38.07 83.41 -11.97
C LEU A 141 38.13 84.77 -11.24
N TYR A 142 37.48 84.88 -10.08
CA TYR A 142 37.55 86.09 -9.24
C TYR A 142 38.99 86.40 -8.81
N TRP A 143 39.73 85.40 -8.29
CA TRP A 143 41.15 85.55 -7.97
C TRP A 143 42.03 85.89 -9.19
N GLN A 144 41.64 85.49 -10.39
CA GLN A 144 42.40 85.74 -11.62
C GLN A 144 42.14 87.12 -12.24
N GLN A 145 41.10 87.84 -11.79
CA GLN A 145 40.79 89.21 -12.22
C GLN A 145 41.24 90.29 -11.22
N GLY A 146 41.37 89.96 -9.93
CA GLY A 146 41.66 90.92 -8.85
C GLY A 146 43.05 91.57 -8.84
N ASP A 147 43.95 91.19 -9.75
CA ASP A 147 45.36 91.65 -9.78
C ASP A 147 45.59 92.83 -10.76
N ASN A 148 44.53 93.40 -11.35
CA ASN A 148 44.60 94.59 -12.22
C ASN A 148 43.55 95.66 -11.87
N GLU A 149 44.05 96.75 -11.29
CA GLU A 149 43.42 98.07 -11.10
C GLU A 149 42.32 98.27 -10.02
N LYS A 150 42.74 99.02 -8.97
CA LYS A 150 42.00 99.97 -8.10
C LYS A 150 41.35 99.43 -6.81
N GLU A 151 41.64 100.13 -5.71
CA GLU A 151 41.23 99.81 -4.34
C GLU A 151 39.86 100.41 -3.94
N ASP A 152 39.27 101.29 -4.77
CA ASP A 152 38.19 102.21 -4.37
C ASP A 152 36.73 101.67 -4.49
N THR A 153 36.51 100.39 -4.82
CA THR A 153 35.16 99.82 -5.06
C THR A 153 34.72 98.74 -4.08
N LEU A 154 35.46 98.53 -3.00
CA LEU A 154 35.22 97.43 -2.06
C LEU A 154 33.88 97.54 -1.32
N ASP A 155 33.47 98.77 -0.97
CA ASP A 155 32.28 99.04 -0.15
C ASP A 155 30.96 98.78 -0.92
N GLU A 156 30.89 99.11 -2.22
CA GLU A 156 29.69 98.84 -3.05
C GLU A 156 29.41 97.33 -3.20
N TRP A 157 30.47 96.51 -3.22
CA TRP A 157 30.33 95.05 -3.28
C TRP A 157 29.83 94.45 -1.96
N THR A 158 30.19 95.04 -0.82
CA THR A 158 29.65 94.58 0.48
C THR A 158 28.15 94.83 0.62
N ASP A 159 27.65 95.99 0.17
CA ASP A 159 26.21 96.28 0.19
C ASP A 159 25.44 95.38 -0.79
N LEU A 160 25.99 95.12 -1.99
CA LEU A 160 25.37 94.20 -2.95
C LEU A 160 25.26 92.76 -2.41
N VAL A 161 26.30 92.28 -1.73
CA VAL A 161 26.31 90.94 -1.12
C VAL A 161 25.39 90.87 0.10
N GLN A 162 25.35 91.90 0.95
CA GLN A 162 24.38 91.94 2.06
C GLN A 162 22.94 91.96 1.54
N SER A 163 22.64 92.76 0.50
CA SER A 163 21.35 92.81 -0.18
C SER A 163 20.94 91.45 -0.77
N LEU A 164 21.87 90.72 -1.40
CA LEU A 164 21.58 89.38 -1.92
C LEU A 164 21.34 88.35 -0.80
N VAL A 165 22.08 88.45 0.31
CA VAL A 165 21.93 87.55 1.47
C VAL A 165 20.62 87.82 2.22
N THR A 166 20.22 89.08 2.43
CA THR A 166 18.88 89.37 2.98
C THR A 166 17.78 88.90 2.04
N LYS A 167 17.93 89.03 0.71
CA LYS A 167 16.92 88.56 -0.25
C LYS A 167 16.81 87.03 -0.37
N ILE A 168 17.81 86.27 0.09
CA ILE A 168 17.76 84.80 0.19
C ILE A 168 17.22 84.34 1.56
N LEU A 169 17.37 85.15 2.61
CA LEU A 169 16.87 84.86 3.96
C LEU A 169 15.44 85.38 4.21
N GLN A 170 15.05 86.47 3.55
CA GLN A 170 13.66 86.93 3.40
C GLN A 170 13.04 86.24 2.19
N GLY A 171 12.90 84.92 2.28
CA GLY A 171 12.33 84.11 1.19
C GLY A 171 10.95 84.63 0.78
N ASP A 172 10.64 84.51 -0.52
CA ASP A 172 9.35 84.92 -1.09
C ASP A 172 8.21 84.03 -0.56
N ASP A 173 7.70 84.37 0.63
CA ASP A 173 6.64 83.67 1.39
C ASP A 173 5.22 83.98 0.85
N ASP A 174 5.13 84.38 -0.42
CA ASP A 174 3.98 85.09 -0.99
C ASP A 174 3.60 84.52 -2.38
N LYS A 175 2.72 83.50 -2.35
CA LYS A 175 1.98 82.87 -3.48
C LYS A 175 2.78 81.84 -4.30
N ASP A 176 2.20 80.74 -4.78
CA ASP A 176 0.78 80.50 -5.11
C ASP A 176 0.08 79.36 -4.33
N GLU A 177 -1.13 79.66 -3.86
CA GLU A 177 -2.15 78.65 -3.51
C GLU A 177 -2.80 78.06 -4.78
N THR A 178 -2.05 77.29 -5.56
CA THR A 178 -2.64 76.41 -6.58
C THR A 178 -2.18 74.98 -6.36
N MET A 179 -2.92 74.25 -5.52
CA MET A 179 -2.85 72.79 -5.44
C MET A 179 -3.02 72.19 -6.84
N PRO A 180 -2.02 71.50 -7.42
CA PRO A 180 -2.31 70.53 -8.44
C PRO A 180 -2.97 69.35 -7.73
N THR A 181 -4.31 69.27 -7.80
CA THR A 181 -5.06 68.03 -7.55
C THR A 181 -4.80 67.04 -8.68
N SER A 182 -3.52 66.67 -8.82
CA SER A 182 -3.05 65.64 -9.73
C SER A 182 -3.62 64.33 -9.24
N ALA A 183 -4.68 63.88 -9.92
CA ALA A 183 -5.44 62.69 -9.59
C ALA A 183 -4.53 61.57 -9.07
N ALA A 184 -4.73 61.20 -7.81
CA ALA A 184 -4.56 59.81 -7.45
C ALA A 184 -5.59 59.07 -8.31
N VAL A 185 -5.12 58.45 -9.39
CA VAL A 185 -5.91 57.46 -10.11
C VAL A 185 -6.09 56.33 -9.11
N GLU A 186 -7.28 56.27 -8.52
CA GLU A 186 -7.73 55.11 -7.77
C GLU A 186 -7.57 53.90 -8.71
N PRO A 187 -6.85 52.84 -8.32
CA PRO A 187 -7.09 51.56 -8.97
C PRO A 187 -8.56 51.24 -8.70
N GLU A 188 -9.37 51.13 -9.75
CA GLU A 188 -10.80 50.90 -9.60
C GLU A 188 -11.01 49.69 -8.70
N GLN A 189 -11.64 49.91 -7.55
CA GLN A 189 -12.21 48.81 -6.80
C GLN A 189 -13.41 48.37 -7.63
N ASP A 190 -13.23 47.30 -8.41
CA ASP A 190 -14.32 46.51 -8.97
C ASP A 190 -15.12 45.90 -7.80
N SER A 191 -15.94 46.74 -7.17
CA SER A 191 -16.98 46.33 -6.23
C SER A 191 -18.17 45.85 -7.04
N ASP A 192 -18.02 44.69 -7.66
CA ASP A 192 -19.16 43.85 -8.05
C ASP A 192 -19.81 43.34 -6.76
N ASP A 193 -20.59 44.23 -6.15
CA ASP A 193 -21.54 43.95 -5.08
C ASP A 193 -22.70 43.14 -5.69
N ALA A 194 -22.51 41.83 -5.73
CA ALA A 194 -23.44 40.88 -6.34
C ALA A 194 -23.68 39.69 -5.40
N GLU A 195 -24.76 39.82 -4.61
CA GLU A 195 -25.47 38.76 -3.88
C GLU A 195 -24.65 37.96 -2.83
N ALA A 196 -24.95 38.23 -1.55
CA ALA A 196 -24.62 37.34 -0.46
C ALA A 196 -25.57 36.11 -0.48
N ASP A 197 -25.18 35.07 -1.23
CA ASP A 197 -25.91 33.80 -1.22
C ASP A 197 -25.58 33.00 0.05
N ASP A 198 -26.36 33.26 1.10
CA ASP A 198 -26.25 32.68 2.45
C ASP A 198 -26.64 31.19 2.43
N SER A 199 -25.74 30.35 1.86
CA SER A 199 -25.85 28.89 1.78
C SER A 199 -25.63 28.22 3.15
N LEU A 200 -26.53 28.58 4.06
CA LEU A 200 -26.90 27.92 5.29
C LEU A 200 -27.13 26.41 5.06
N LEU A 201 -26.09 25.59 5.22
CA LEU A 201 -26.18 24.13 5.26
C LEU A 201 -26.84 23.67 6.57
N VAL A 202 -28.13 23.96 6.70
CA VAL A 202 -29.00 23.42 7.75
C VAL A 202 -29.24 21.94 7.50
N LEU A 203 -28.92 21.15 8.52
CA LEU A 203 -29.33 19.76 8.64
C LEU A 203 -30.85 19.71 8.86
N THR A 204 -31.64 19.53 7.80
CA THR A 204 -33.06 19.17 7.88
C THR A 204 -33.31 17.75 7.38
N ASN A 205 -33.50 16.84 8.34
CA ASN A 205 -34.32 15.66 8.11
C ASN A 205 -35.78 16.11 7.88
N ASP A 206 -36.31 15.99 6.66
CA ASP A 206 -37.71 15.58 6.39
C ASP A 206 -38.04 15.65 4.88
N THR A 207 -38.13 14.49 4.23
CA THR A 207 -38.85 14.32 2.95
C THR A 207 -39.86 13.17 3.05
N ARG A 208 -40.73 13.29 4.07
CA ARG A 208 -41.93 12.46 4.20
C ARG A 208 -42.97 12.85 3.15
N SER A 209 -43.56 11.84 2.50
CA SER A 209 -44.47 11.95 1.32
C SER A 209 -43.69 12.16 0.01
N THR A 210 -43.97 11.41 -1.04
CA THR A 210 -45.33 11.18 -1.56
C THR A 210 -45.61 9.72 -1.94
N MET A 211 -46.77 9.21 -1.53
CA MET A 211 -47.36 8.01 -2.13
C MET A 211 -47.85 8.35 -3.54
N GLY A 212 -47.37 7.63 -4.55
CA GLY A 212 -47.92 7.61 -5.90
C GLY A 212 -47.90 6.18 -6.42
N PRO A 213 -49.05 5.53 -6.65
CA PRO A 213 -49.09 4.19 -7.21
C PRO A 213 -48.83 4.25 -8.72
N MET A 214 -47.95 3.36 -9.17
CA MET A 214 -48.03 2.65 -10.44
C MET A 214 -47.89 1.18 -9.99
N ASP A 215 -48.92 0.34 -10.10
CA ASP A 215 -49.52 -0.17 -11.35
C ASP A 215 -48.40 -0.88 -12.14
N ASP A 216 -48.30 -2.21 -11.97
CA ASP A 216 -48.93 -3.20 -12.86
C ASP A 216 -48.45 -3.04 -14.31
N ASP A 217 -47.43 -3.81 -14.68
CA ASP A 217 -47.23 -4.36 -16.04
C ASP A 217 -46.26 -5.56 -15.95
N GLU A 218 -46.84 -6.75 -16.19
CA GLU A 218 -46.35 -8.01 -16.79
C GLU A 218 -44.83 -8.37 -16.75
N GLU A 219 -44.41 -9.55 -16.28
CA GLU A 219 -44.71 -10.90 -16.81
C GLU A 219 -44.23 -11.11 -18.27
N GLU A 220 -42.92 -11.02 -18.51
CA GLU A 220 -42.28 -11.70 -19.66
C GLU A 220 -41.23 -12.72 -19.17
N ASP A 221 -41.60 -14.00 -19.23
CA ASP A 221 -40.64 -15.11 -19.25
C ASP A 221 -39.77 -15.00 -20.51
N SER A 222 -38.45 -14.85 -20.33
CA SER A 222 -37.47 -15.04 -21.42
C SER A 222 -36.64 -16.31 -21.19
N ASP A 223 -37.25 -17.46 -21.45
CA ASP A 223 -36.54 -18.72 -21.75
C ASP A 223 -35.70 -18.51 -23.03
N ASP A 224 -34.45 -18.05 -22.89
CA ASP A 224 -33.44 -18.14 -23.94
C ASP A 224 -32.19 -18.82 -23.39
N ALA A 225 -32.07 -20.12 -23.70
CA ALA A 225 -30.90 -20.91 -23.44
C ALA A 225 -29.92 -20.78 -24.62
N ASP A 226 -28.81 -20.09 -24.42
CA ASP A 226 -27.70 -20.03 -25.38
C ASP A 226 -26.46 -20.75 -24.82
N GLU A 227 -26.01 -21.80 -25.51
CA GLU A 227 -24.89 -22.64 -25.12
C GLU A 227 -23.54 -21.96 -25.40
N THR A 228 -23.07 -21.08 -24.52
CA THR A 228 -21.67 -20.60 -24.58
C THR A 228 -20.71 -21.58 -23.89
N LEU A 229 -20.51 -22.74 -24.53
CA LEU A 229 -19.47 -23.73 -24.20
C LEU A 229 -18.07 -23.17 -24.50
N LEU A 230 -17.63 -22.18 -23.71
CA LEU A 230 -16.27 -21.64 -23.77
C LEU A 230 -15.30 -22.61 -23.08
N VAL A 231 -14.77 -23.55 -23.87
CA VAL A 231 -13.56 -24.30 -23.53
C VAL A 231 -12.40 -23.33 -23.50
N LEU A 232 -12.14 -22.75 -22.33
CA LEU A 232 -10.90 -22.05 -22.02
C LEU A 232 -9.91 -23.08 -21.50
N THR A 233 -8.95 -23.45 -22.35
CA THR A 233 -7.73 -24.12 -21.93
C THR A 233 -6.83 -23.12 -21.22
N ASP A 234 -6.84 -23.12 -19.89
CA ASP A 234 -5.87 -22.36 -19.10
C ASP A 234 -4.48 -22.99 -19.25
N ASP A 235 -3.65 -22.35 -20.08
CA ASP A 235 -2.23 -22.68 -20.28
C ASP A 235 -1.34 -21.58 -19.66
N ALA A 236 -0.99 -21.75 -18.39
CA ALA A 236 -0.03 -20.92 -17.64
C ALA A 236 0.44 -21.67 -16.36
N PRO A 237 1.59 -21.32 -15.75
CA PRO A 237 2.86 -21.86 -16.24
C PRO A 237 3.71 -22.50 -15.12
N ALA A 238 4.31 -23.67 -15.38
CA ALA A 238 5.17 -24.36 -14.43
C ALA A 238 6.58 -23.74 -14.34
N THR A 239 7.14 -23.64 -13.13
CA THR A 239 8.54 -23.24 -12.90
C THR A 239 9.28 -24.21 -11.97
N THR A 240 10.31 -24.88 -12.50
CA THR A 240 11.48 -25.47 -11.78
C THR A 240 11.21 -26.66 -10.81
N ALA A 241 12.08 -27.66 -10.63
CA ALA A 241 13.45 -27.91 -11.14
C ALA A 241 13.81 -29.42 -11.22
N ALA A 242 14.93 -29.73 -11.89
CA ALA A 242 15.70 -30.99 -11.89
C ALA A 242 15.02 -32.24 -12.54
N ALA A 243 15.74 -33.21 -13.14
CA ALA A 243 17.20 -33.40 -13.31
C ALA A 243 17.56 -33.88 -14.76
N ALA A 244 18.86 -34.10 -15.04
CA ALA A 244 19.41 -34.55 -16.34
C ALA A 244 19.12 -36.05 -16.64
N SER A 245 19.20 -36.60 -17.87
CA SER A 245 20.25 -36.37 -18.90
C SER A 245 19.85 -36.78 -20.34
N GLU A 246 20.58 -36.26 -21.32
CA GLU A 246 20.80 -36.78 -22.69
C GLU A 246 21.62 -38.11 -22.66
N PRO A 247 21.74 -38.96 -23.73
CA PRO A 247 21.79 -38.59 -25.16
C PRO A 247 21.22 -39.54 -26.25
N MET A 248 21.22 -39.02 -27.50
CA MET A 248 21.47 -39.64 -28.84
C MET A 248 21.06 -41.10 -29.16
N ASP A 249 20.22 -41.27 -30.19
CA ASP A 249 20.54 -41.66 -31.59
C ASP A 249 19.25 -41.43 -32.45
N GLU A 250 19.24 -40.87 -33.67
CA GLU A 250 19.65 -41.39 -35.01
C GLU A 250 18.89 -42.69 -35.43
N ASP A 251 18.12 -42.79 -36.53
CA ASP A 251 17.69 -41.80 -37.57
C ASP A 251 16.12 -41.82 -37.72
N GLU A 252 15.35 -41.97 -38.81
CA GLU A 252 15.52 -42.20 -40.26
C GLU A 252 14.30 -41.61 -41.04
N GLU A 253 14.52 -40.69 -41.99
CA GLU A 253 13.68 -40.23 -43.15
C GLU A 253 12.14 -39.96 -43.06
N ASP A 254 11.70 -38.74 -43.47
CA ASP A 254 10.59 -38.57 -44.45
C ASP A 254 10.78 -37.29 -45.31
N ASP A 255 10.63 -37.43 -46.63
CA ASP A 255 10.91 -36.39 -47.64
C ASP A 255 9.64 -35.60 -48.01
N SER A 256 9.65 -34.27 -47.83
CA SER A 256 8.62 -33.38 -48.41
C SER A 256 9.18 -32.08 -49.01
N ASP A 257 10.14 -32.23 -49.92
CA ASP A 257 10.53 -31.19 -50.89
C ASP A 257 9.30 -30.72 -51.71
N ALA A 258 8.72 -29.56 -51.37
CA ALA A 258 7.54 -29.00 -52.05
C ALA A 258 7.44 -27.45 -52.03
N ASP A 259 8.50 -26.79 -52.49
CA ASP A 259 8.43 -25.59 -53.35
C ASP A 259 7.93 -24.22 -52.83
N GLU A 260 8.19 -23.21 -53.67
CA GLU A 260 7.59 -21.86 -53.76
C GLU A 260 7.74 -20.90 -52.55
N LEU A 261 8.91 -20.28 -52.32
CA LEU A 261 9.48 -19.17 -53.11
C LEU A 261 8.61 -17.89 -53.13
N LEU A 262 8.81 -17.00 -52.15
CA LEU A 262 8.51 -15.58 -52.33
C LEU A 262 9.57 -14.69 -51.67
N VAL A 263 10.53 -14.24 -52.49
CA VAL A 263 11.62 -13.36 -52.10
C VAL A 263 11.09 -11.95 -51.82
N ALA A 264 10.99 -11.59 -50.54
CA ALA A 264 10.81 -10.21 -50.10
C ALA A 264 12.14 -9.65 -49.59
N LEU A 265 12.81 -8.81 -50.39
CA LEU A 265 13.95 -8.04 -49.89
C LEU A 265 13.47 -6.91 -48.97
N THR A 266 13.58 -7.14 -47.66
CA THR A 266 13.53 -6.10 -46.62
C THR A 266 14.88 -6.10 -45.90
N ASP A 267 15.91 -5.53 -46.52
CA ASP A 267 16.27 -4.11 -46.32
C ASP A 267 17.02 -3.93 -44.99
N ASP A 268 18.35 -4.13 -45.06
CA ASP A 268 19.30 -4.02 -43.93
C ASP A 268 19.38 -2.57 -43.41
N THR A 269 18.34 -2.11 -42.72
CA THR A 269 18.35 -0.80 -42.06
C THR A 269 19.25 -0.86 -40.81
N PRO A 270 20.34 -0.07 -40.71
CA PRO A 270 21.30 -0.16 -39.63
C PRO A 270 20.81 0.54 -38.35
N THR A 271 19.73 0.06 -37.76
CA THR A 271 19.12 0.57 -36.52
C THR A 271 19.71 -0.04 -35.25
N ALA A 272 20.24 -1.26 -35.34
CA ALA A 272 20.72 -2.06 -34.20
C ALA A 272 21.69 -1.34 -33.24
N SER A 273 22.52 -0.41 -33.77
CA SER A 273 23.48 0.35 -32.97
C SER A 273 22.86 1.22 -31.87
N MET A 274 21.56 1.54 -31.93
CA MET A 274 20.90 2.36 -30.89
C MET A 274 20.35 1.57 -29.72
N ASP A 275 20.24 0.24 -29.83
CA ASP A 275 19.68 -0.61 -28.77
C ASP A 275 20.78 -1.15 -27.84
N ASP A 276 21.99 -1.38 -28.35
CA ASP A 276 23.18 -1.68 -27.55
C ASP A 276 23.50 -0.56 -26.53
N ASP A 277 23.40 0.71 -26.92
CA ASP A 277 23.63 1.85 -26.02
C ASP A 277 22.56 1.91 -24.89
N LYS A 278 21.29 1.61 -25.20
CA LYS A 278 20.22 1.52 -24.19
C LYS A 278 20.46 0.36 -23.24
N LYS A 279 20.77 -0.83 -23.77
CA LYS A 279 21.11 -2.04 -23.00
C LYS A 279 22.26 -1.75 -22.03
N LYS A 280 23.35 -1.16 -22.54
CA LYS A 280 24.51 -0.77 -21.74
C LYS A 280 24.14 0.23 -20.65
N SER A 281 23.35 1.26 -20.95
CA SER A 281 22.89 2.23 -19.95
C SER A 281 22.04 1.58 -18.85
N LYS A 282 21.21 0.58 -19.18
CA LYS A 282 20.41 -0.15 -18.18
C LYS A 282 21.27 -1.04 -17.29
N LEU A 283 22.23 -1.78 -17.87
CA LEU A 283 23.20 -2.57 -17.12
C LEU A 283 24.02 -1.67 -16.19
N GLU A 284 24.45 -0.49 -16.65
CA GLU A 284 25.15 0.49 -15.81
C GLU A 284 24.26 0.99 -14.64
N THR A 285 22.95 1.21 -14.85
CA THR A 285 22.05 1.54 -13.73
C THR A 285 21.83 0.38 -12.77
N LEU A 286 21.81 -0.88 -13.23
CA LEU A 286 21.74 -2.05 -12.36
C LEU A 286 23.02 -2.23 -11.53
N ASP A 287 24.19 -2.03 -12.12
CA ASP A 287 25.47 -2.03 -11.38
C ASP A 287 25.56 -0.88 -10.36
N GLN A 288 24.98 0.29 -10.65
CA GLN A 288 24.86 1.40 -9.70
C GLN A 288 23.90 1.09 -8.55
N ILE A 289 22.75 0.45 -8.83
CA ILE A 289 21.81 0.01 -7.78
C ILE A 289 22.44 -1.10 -6.92
N LYS A 290 23.15 -2.04 -7.53
CA LYS A 290 23.91 -3.08 -6.83
C LYS A 290 24.93 -2.50 -5.84
N GLN A 291 25.69 -1.48 -6.26
CA GLN A 291 26.63 -0.78 -5.39
C GLN A 291 25.93 -0.01 -4.25
N GLN A 292 24.73 0.53 -4.49
CA GLN A 292 23.92 1.15 -3.43
C GLN A 292 23.39 0.12 -2.44
N LEU A 293 22.91 -1.03 -2.93
CA LEU A 293 22.40 -2.13 -2.09
C LEU A 293 23.51 -2.75 -1.24
N GLU A 294 24.71 -2.96 -1.80
CA GLU A 294 25.86 -3.46 -1.05
C GLU A 294 26.30 -2.45 0.03
N LYS A 295 26.36 -1.16 -0.29
CA LYS A 295 26.67 -0.10 0.69
C LYS A 295 25.61 0.02 1.80
N ILE A 296 24.35 -0.27 1.49
CA ILE A 296 23.29 -0.41 2.49
C ILE A 296 23.59 -1.65 3.34
N HIS A 297 23.85 -2.80 2.73
CA HIS A 297 24.22 -4.04 3.42
C HIS A 297 25.45 -3.89 4.36
N GLU A 298 26.49 -3.11 3.99
CA GLU A 298 27.60 -2.74 4.89
C GLU A 298 27.15 -2.09 6.20
N SER A 299 26.03 -1.35 6.18
CA SER A 299 25.46 -0.70 7.38
C SER A 299 24.42 -1.54 8.14
N HIS A 300 24.02 -2.68 7.59
CA HIS A 300 23.00 -3.59 8.16
C HIS A 300 23.32 -3.97 9.62
N GLN A 301 24.55 -4.42 9.88
CA GLN A 301 24.96 -4.85 11.22
C GLN A 301 24.95 -3.72 12.25
N LYS A 302 25.14 -2.45 11.84
CA LYS A 302 25.02 -1.29 12.74
C LYS A 302 23.56 -1.01 13.11
N VAL A 303 22.65 -1.19 12.15
CA VAL A 303 21.21 -1.00 12.36
C VAL A 303 20.65 -2.10 13.27
N LEU A 304 20.94 -3.38 13.00
CA LEU A 304 20.53 -4.50 13.86
C LEU A 304 21.19 -4.51 15.26
N ALA A 305 22.27 -3.75 15.47
CA ALA A 305 22.88 -3.56 16.78
C ALA A 305 22.25 -2.41 17.61
N SER A 306 21.23 -1.74 17.06
CA SER A 306 20.63 -0.53 17.65
C SER A 306 19.20 -0.81 18.11
N SER A 307 19.02 -1.13 19.40
CA SER A 307 17.71 -1.48 19.96
C SER A 307 16.62 -0.46 19.66
N LEU A 308 15.47 -0.98 19.22
CA LEU A 308 14.30 -0.20 18.87
C LEU A 308 13.61 0.35 20.12
N TYR A 309 12.91 1.47 19.97
CA TYR A 309 12.09 2.04 21.03
C TYR A 309 10.63 2.06 20.60
N PHE A 310 9.84 1.17 21.22
CA PHE A 310 8.39 1.17 21.17
C PHE A 310 7.83 2.11 22.24
N ASN A 311 6.60 2.58 22.05
CA ASN A 311 5.90 3.45 23.00
C ASN A 311 4.76 2.67 23.66
N ASP A 312 4.81 2.52 24.98
CA ASP A 312 3.99 1.55 25.72
C ASP A 312 2.48 1.81 25.56
N GLN A 313 2.10 3.08 25.35
CA GLN A 313 0.73 3.50 25.08
C GLN A 313 0.10 2.90 23.80
N GLN A 314 0.87 2.29 22.91
CA GLN A 314 0.33 1.61 21.72
C GLN A 314 -0.11 0.16 21.96
N GLN A 315 0.18 -0.44 23.11
CA GLN A 315 -0.15 -1.86 23.39
C GLN A 315 -1.64 -2.12 23.66
N HIS A 316 -2.47 -1.08 23.84
CA HIS A 316 -3.89 -1.22 24.23
C HIS A 316 -4.91 -1.09 23.10
N HIS A 317 -4.50 -0.98 21.84
CA HIS A 317 -5.44 -0.95 20.70
C HIS A 317 -5.67 -2.36 20.13
N ASP A 318 -6.80 -2.96 20.53
CA ASP A 318 -7.46 -4.17 19.98
C ASP A 318 -6.56 -5.18 19.26
N THR A 319 -6.08 -6.17 20.01
CA THR A 319 -5.30 -7.33 19.52
C THR A 319 -6.11 -8.34 18.68
N THR A 320 -7.36 -8.01 18.34
CA THR A 320 -8.39 -8.94 17.84
C THR A 320 -8.25 -9.30 16.35
N THR A 321 -7.39 -8.62 15.59
CA THR A 321 -7.08 -8.98 14.19
C THR A 321 -5.58 -9.09 13.93
N ALA A 322 -5.02 -10.22 14.36
CA ALA A 322 -3.84 -10.92 13.81
C ALA A 322 -2.65 -10.07 13.30
N ALA A 323 -1.60 -10.01 14.13
CA ALA A 323 -0.16 -10.19 13.81
C ALA A 323 0.55 -9.49 12.62
N ASP A 324 -0.13 -8.82 11.70
CA ASP A 324 0.36 -8.66 10.32
C ASP A 324 1.33 -7.48 10.10
N LEU A 325 1.28 -6.42 10.93
CA LEU A 325 2.24 -5.31 10.89
C LEU A 325 2.53 -4.69 12.27
N VAL A 326 3.64 -5.06 12.89
CA VAL A 326 4.24 -4.30 14.00
C VAL A 326 4.88 -3.02 13.45
N GLN A 327 4.16 -1.89 13.53
CA GLN A 327 4.67 -0.60 13.07
C GLN A 327 5.65 0.02 14.07
N VAL A 328 6.89 0.25 13.63
CA VAL A 328 7.93 0.91 14.43
C VAL A 328 7.63 2.41 14.56
N PRO A 329 7.56 2.99 15.78
CA PRO A 329 7.25 4.40 15.96
C PRO A 329 8.30 5.33 15.31
N THR A 330 7.85 6.44 14.71
CA THR A 330 8.70 7.44 14.04
C THR A 330 9.44 8.36 15.01
N VAL A 331 10.04 7.79 16.04
CA VAL A 331 10.82 8.50 17.07
C VAL A 331 12.29 8.66 16.64
N SER A 332 12.96 9.67 17.17
CA SER A 332 14.36 9.98 16.81
C SER A 332 15.37 8.86 17.12
N LYS A 333 15.07 7.97 18.07
CA LYS A 333 15.87 6.76 18.35
C LYS A 333 15.82 5.76 17.18
N ASN A 334 14.64 5.57 16.60
CA ASN A 334 14.40 4.60 15.52
C ASN A 334 14.75 5.15 14.13
N TYR A 335 15.19 6.41 14.05
CA TYR A 335 15.40 7.11 12.77
C TYR A 335 16.43 6.43 11.88
N GLU A 336 17.53 5.89 12.43
CA GLU A 336 18.51 5.16 11.61
C GLU A 336 17.93 3.87 11.02
N PHE A 337 17.05 3.18 11.76
CA PHE A 337 16.35 1.98 11.29
C PHE A 337 15.33 2.31 10.20
N LEU A 338 14.46 3.30 10.44
CA LEU A 338 13.41 3.69 9.50
C LEU A 338 14.01 4.27 8.20
N LEU A 339 15.12 4.99 8.29
CA LEU A 339 15.88 5.45 7.13
C LEU A 339 16.54 4.29 6.37
N TYR A 340 16.96 3.23 7.06
CA TYR A 340 17.53 2.04 6.45
C TYR A 340 16.49 1.28 5.61
N GLU A 341 15.32 1.04 6.19
CA GLU A 341 14.14 0.45 5.57
C GLU A 341 13.65 1.25 4.34
N ASP A 342 13.48 2.57 4.48
CA ASP A 342 13.13 3.50 3.40
C ASP A 342 14.13 3.47 2.23
N ASN A 343 15.43 3.32 2.50
CA ASN A 343 16.42 3.21 1.45
C ASN A 343 16.34 1.89 0.66
N ILE A 344 15.95 0.78 1.29
CA ILE A 344 15.75 -0.51 0.60
C ILE A 344 14.45 -0.48 -0.21
N MET A 345 13.35 0.03 0.35
CA MET A 345 12.10 0.24 -0.40
C MET A 345 12.32 1.15 -1.62
N ARG A 346 13.15 2.20 -1.48
CA ARG A 346 13.55 3.07 -2.60
C ARG A 346 14.34 2.32 -3.68
N ILE A 347 15.17 1.34 -3.32
CA ILE A 347 15.88 0.48 -4.30
C ILE A 347 14.91 -0.45 -5.02
N LEU A 348 13.95 -1.07 -4.33
CA LEU A 348 12.92 -1.89 -4.98
C LEU A 348 12.12 -1.08 -6.01
N LEU A 349 11.67 0.11 -5.63
CA LEU A 349 10.99 1.04 -6.54
C LEU A 349 11.89 1.48 -7.73
N GLN A 350 13.20 1.60 -7.55
CA GLN A 350 14.12 1.86 -8.67
C GLN A 350 14.26 0.66 -9.61
N LEU A 351 14.30 -0.56 -9.07
CA LEU A 351 14.37 -1.80 -9.84
C LEU A 351 13.10 -2.02 -10.68
N ASP A 352 11.92 -1.78 -10.12
CA ASP A 352 10.64 -1.90 -10.85
C ASP A 352 10.54 -0.97 -12.06
N ASN A 353 11.14 0.22 -11.97
CA ASN A 353 11.20 1.18 -13.08
C ASN A 353 12.16 0.75 -14.22
N ILE A 354 13.00 -0.27 -14.02
CA ILE A 354 13.91 -0.78 -15.06
C ILE A 354 13.20 -1.88 -15.86
N SER A 355 12.58 -1.50 -16.98
CA SER A 355 12.06 -2.46 -17.98
C SER A 355 13.21 -3.22 -18.66
N SER A 356 13.06 -4.53 -18.87
CA SER A 356 14.11 -5.34 -19.53
C SER A 356 14.05 -5.31 -21.06
N ASP A 357 12.96 -4.84 -21.66
CA ASP A 357 12.72 -4.77 -23.11
C ASP A 357 12.99 -6.10 -23.87
N GLY A 358 12.78 -7.23 -23.19
CA GLY A 358 13.04 -8.57 -23.71
C GLY A 358 14.45 -9.12 -23.43
N ASP A 359 15.35 -8.31 -22.87
CA ASP A 359 16.71 -8.75 -22.52
C ASP A 359 16.72 -9.59 -21.23
N GLU A 360 17.11 -10.87 -21.38
CA GLU A 360 17.13 -11.81 -20.27
C GLU A 360 18.26 -11.53 -19.26
N THR A 361 19.38 -10.93 -19.67
CA THR A 361 20.47 -10.61 -18.72
C THR A 361 20.08 -9.44 -17.82
N ILE A 362 19.39 -8.43 -18.37
CA ILE A 362 18.79 -7.34 -17.58
C ILE A 362 17.68 -7.89 -16.68
N ARG A 363 16.80 -8.77 -17.19
CA ARG A 363 15.73 -9.39 -16.39
C ARG A 363 16.30 -10.18 -15.20
N GLN A 364 17.29 -11.03 -15.42
CA GLN A 364 17.88 -11.87 -14.38
C GLN A 364 18.65 -11.05 -13.34
N GLN A 365 19.50 -10.09 -13.75
CA GLN A 365 20.18 -9.19 -12.81
C GLN A 365 19.19 -8.40 -11.94
N ARG A 366 18.11 -7.88 -12.53
CA ARG A 366 17.05 -7.19 -11.80
C ARG A 366 16.35 -8.12 -10.80
N LYS A 367 16.04 -9.37 -11.20
CA LYS A 367 15.43 -10.39 -10.33
C LYS A 367 16.33 -10.75 -9.14
N ASP A 368 17.62 -10.88 -9.37
CA ASP A 368 18.59 -11.19 -8.30
C ASP A 368 18.75 -10.03 -7.31
N LEU A 369 18.75 -8.77 -7.80
CA LEU A 369 18.77 -7.59 -6.93
C LEU A 369 17.47 -7.40 -6.14
N VAL A 370 16.30 -7.67 -6.74
CA VAL A 370 15.01 -7.68 -6.03
C VAL A 370 15.03 -8.76 -4.93
N LYS A 371 15.53 -9.96 -5.23
CA LYS A 371 15.66 -11.04 -4.24
C LYS A 371 16.63 -10.68 -3.11
N GLN A 372 17.76 -10.04 -3.41
CA GLN A 372 18.71 -9.58 -2.39
C GLN A 372 18.10 -8.49 -1.51
N ALA A 373 17.37 -7.53 -2.08
CA ALA A 373 16.71 -6.47 -1.34
C ALA A 373 15.56 -6.99 -0.47
N GLY A 374 14.74 -7.93 -0.98
CA GLY A 374 13.68 -8.60 -0.22
C GLY A 374 14.23 -9.33 1.01
N LEU A 375 15.27 -10.15 0.83
CA LEU A 375 15.91 -10.89 1.94
C LEU A 375 16.44 -9.96 3.06
N ILE A 376 16.86 -8.74 2.73
CA ILE A 376 17.27 -7.74 3.72
C ILE A 376 16.06 -7.12 4.44
N LEU A 377 14.91 -6.95 3.77
CA LEU A 377 13.65 -6.56 4.43
C LEU A 377 13.14 -7.67 5.35
N ASP A 378 13.12 -8.93 4.90
CA ASP A 378 12.70 -10.08 5.73
C ASP A 378 13.50 -10.14 7.05
N GLN A 379 14.81 -9.83 6.99
CA GLN A 379 15.69 -9.74 8.16
C GLN A 379 15.35 -8.55 9.09
N LEU A 380 14.92 -7.42 8.54
CA LEU A 380 14.44 -6.27 9.32
C LEU A 380 13.07 -6.55 9.95
N ASP A 381 12.19 -7.29 9.27
CA ASP A 381 10.88 -7.69 9.78
C ASP A 381 11.02 -8.67 10.95
N HIS A 382 11.85 -9.70 10.80
CA HIS A 382 12.20 -10.59 11.92
C HIS A 382 12.86 -9.84 13.09
N TYR A 383 13.70 -8.82 12.84
CA TYR A 383 14.30 -8.01 13.90
C TYR A 383 13.28 -7.10 14.61
N LYS A 384 12.37 -6.46 13.86
CA LYS A 384 11.26 -5.67 14.43
C LYS A 384 10.40 -6.52 15.35
N GLN A 385 10.03 -7.73 14.90
CA GLN A 385 9.26 -8.68 15.69
C GLN A 385 10.02 -9.10 16.96
N ALA A 386 11.30 -9.49 16.85
CA ALA A 386 12.09 -9.95 17.99
C ALA A 386 12.34 -8.86 19.06
N GLU A 387 12.58 -7.60 18.67
CA GLU A 387 12.68 -6.50 19.65
C GLU A 387 11.31 -6.11 20.22
N TRP A 388 10.21 -6.23 19.44
CA TRP A 388 8.85 -6.00 19.95
C TRP A 388 8.44 -7.04 21.01
N GLU A 389 8.72 -8.32 20.77
CA GLU A 389 8.49 -9.41 21.72
C GLU A 389 9.27 -9.21 23.04
N ARG A 390 10.52 -8.73 22.95
CA ARG A 390 11.33 -8.36 24.12
C ARG A 390 10.77 -7.17 24.89
N HIS A 391 10.21 -6.19 24.18
CA HIS A 391 9.60 -5.02 24.80
C HIS A 391 8.28 -5.35 25.48
N SER A 392 7.42 -6.17 24.87
CA SER A 392 6.17 -6.63 25.50
C SER A 392 6.45 -7.57 26.68
N SER A 393 7.41 -8.50 26.57
CA SER A 393 7.78 -9.38 27.70
C SER A 393 8.30 -8.60 28.90
N ASN A 394 9.14 -7.58 28.68
CA ASN A 394 9.70 -6.79 29.78
C ASN A 394 8.68 -5.84 30.43
N SER A 395 7.62 -5.45 29.72
CA SER A 395 6.54 -4.66 30.31
C SER A 395 5.64 -5.51 31.21
N ALA A 396 5.42 -6.78 30.85
CA ALA A 396 4.48 -7.66 31.56
C ALA A 396 4.99 -8.13 32.94
N THR A 397 6.31 -8.11 33.20
CA THR A 397 6.89 -8.59 34.47
C THR A 397 7.17 -7.48 35.49
N SER A 398 6.42 -6.37 35.46
CA SER A 398 6.69 -5.19 36.31
C SER A 398 5.52 -4.70 37.17
N ASP A 399 4.31 -5.26 37.02
CA ASP A 399 3.07 -4.79 37.67
C ASP A 399 2.46 -5.82 38.67
N ASP A 400 3.15 -6.92 38.96
CA ASP A 400 2.58 -8.12 39.65
C ASP A 400 3.23 -8.42 41.02
N ASP A 401 3.95 -7.44 41.61
CA ASP A 401 4.90 -7.62 42.74
C ASP A 401 4.54 -6.80 44.02
N ASP A 402 3.39 -6.10 44.06
CA ASP A 402 3.15 -4.96 44.99
C ASP A 402 1.82 -5.00 45.80
N ASP A 403 1.13 -6.16 45.92
CA ASP A 403 -0.19 -6.25 46.62
C ASP A 403 -0.44 -7.58 47.40
N ASP A 404 0.58 -8.16 48.04
CA ASP A 404 0.46 -9.38 48.89
C ASP A 404 1.05 -9.19 50.31
N ASP A 405 0.93 -7.97 50.86
CA ASP A 405 1.42 -7.56 52.20
C ASP A 405 0.31 -7.64 53.29
N ASP A 406 -0.43 -8.77 53.36
CA ASP A 406 -1.45 -9.01 54.41
C ASP A 406 -1.22 -10.33 55.21
N VAL A 407 -0.81 -10.14 56.47
CA VAL A 407 -0.85 -11.04 57.65
C VAL A 407 -0.24 -12.46 57.63
N SER A 408 0.96 -12.53 58.23
CA SER A 408 1.23 -13.29 59.47
C SER A 408 1.02 -14.83 59.53
N ASP A 409 2.14 -15.56 59.76
CA ASP A 409 2.29 -16.33 61.01
C ASP A 409 3.77 -16.45 61.44
N GLU A 410 4.03 -16.61 62.74
CA GLU A 410 5.36 -16.83 63.31
C GLU A 410 5.69 -18.33 63.43
N SER A 411 6.77 -18.82 62.78
CA SER A 411 7.40 -20.07 63.22
C SER A 411 8.91 -20.10 63.05
N ASP A 412 9.62 -20.02 64.18
CA ASP A 412 11.06 -20.24 64.33
C ASP A 412 11.47 -21.66 63.87
N ALA A 413 12.34 -21.77 62.86
CA ALA A 413 12.85 -23.04 62.35
C ALA A 413 14.36 -22.99 62.02
N VAL A 414 15.18 -22.69 63.04
CA VAL A 414 16.65 -22.61 62.91
C VAL A 414 17.27 -23.97 62.54
N ILE A 415 17.70 -24.13 61.29
CA ILE A 415 18.59 -25.23 60.87
C ILE A 415 19.82 -24.69 60.12
N ASN A 416 20.94 -24.61 60.85
CA ASN A 416 22.27 -24.52 60.24
C ASN A 416 22.67 -25.89 59.66
N ILE A 417 22.90 -25.98 58.36
CA ILE A 417 23.82 -26.98 57.77
C ILE A 417 24.73 -26.23 56.77
N ALA A 418 26.03 -26.54 56.80
CA ALA A 418 27.05 -25.85 56.03
C ALA A 418 27.77 -26.78 55.04
N HIS A 419 28.57 -26.17 54.17
CA HIS A 419 29.54 -26.77 53.22
C HIS A 419 28.96 -27.54 52.02
N SER A 420 29.26 -27.02 50.82
CA SER A 420 30.24 -27.66 49.93
C SER A 420 30.78 -26.67 48.89
N ASP A 421 32.02 -26.87 48.44
CA ASP A 421 32.74 -26.01 47.50
C ASP A 421 32.43 -26.34 46.01
N PRO A 422 32.73 -25.44 45.05
CA PRO A 422 32.37 -25.61 43.64
C PRO A 422 33.25 -26.63 42.90
N MET A 423 32.66 -27.29 41.90
CA MET A 423 33.34 -28.21 40.98
C MET A 423 33.15 -27.78 39.52
N SER A 424 34.24 -27.77 38.76
CA SER A 424 34.24 -27.55 37.31
C SER A 424 34.40 -28.85 36.55
N THR A 425 33.45 -29.15 35.65
CA THR A 425 33.58 -30.09 34.52
C THR A 425 32.75 -29.52 33.36
N SER A 426 33.32 -29.07 32.24
CA SER A 426 34.05 -29.81 31.20
C SER A 426 33.13 -30.53 30.21
N SER A 427 33.14 -30.01 28.97
CA SER A 427 32.99 -30.67 27.67
C SER A 427 31.93 -31.77 27.45
N ASN A 428 31.01 -31.48 26.52
CA ASN A 428 30.72 -32.31 25.34
C ASN A 428 30.71 -31.33 24.14
N ASN A 429 31.38 -31.53 23.00
CA ASN A 429 31.56 -32.71 22.16
C ASN A 429 30.23 -33.29 21.66
N ASN A 430 29.82 -32.86 20.47
CA ASN A 430 29.08 -33.69 19.53
C ASN A 430 29.87 -33.66 18.21
N ASP A 431 30.46 -34.79 17.85
CA ASP A 431 31.31 -35.01 16.69
C ASP A 431 30.84 -36.32 16.07
N SER A 432 30.40 -36.27 14.81
CA SER A 432 29.79 -37.38 14.05
C SER A 432 29.79 -36.94 12.58
N ASP A 433 30.57 -37.51 11.65
CA ASP A 433 31.05 -38.90 11.45
C ASP A 433 29.96 -39.86 10.95
N ASN A 434 30.37 -40.80 10.10
CA ASN A 434 29.66 -41.37 8.93
C ASN A 434 29.58 -40.37 7.76
N GLY A 435 29.93 -40.71 6.52
CA GLY A 435 30.40 -41.97 5.92
C GLY A 435 29.86 -42.04 4.49
N ASP A 436 30.63 -42.08 3.40
CA ASP A 436 31.77 -42.97 3.09
C ASP A 436 31.34 -44.45 3.09
N SER A 437 30.85 -44.91 1.93
CA SER A 437 30.63 -46.31 1.57
C SER A 437 30.46 -46.41 0.06
N ASP A 438 31.39 -47.12 -0.58
CA ASP A 438 31.30 -47.52 -1.97
C ASP A 438 30.16 -48.53 -2.21
N ASN A 439 29.66 -48.56 -3.44
CA ASN A 439 29.22 -49.77 -4.16
C ASN A 439 29.03 -49.32 -5.63
N ASP A 440 29.97 -49.54 -6.55
CA ASP A 440 30.45 -50.81 -7.11
C ASP A 440 29.35 -51.68 -7.75
N GLU A 441 29.66 -52.15 -8.95
CA GLU A 441 28.81 -52.91 -9.86
C GLU A 441 28.69 -54.39 -9.43
N ASP A 442 27.51 -55.02 -9.62
CA ASP A 442 27.43 -56.22 -10.47
C ASP A 442 26.00 -56.76 -10.71
N LEU A 443 25.70 -56.98 -11.98
CA LEU A 443 24.99 -58.13 -12.58
C LEU A 443 24.01 -58.98 -11.73
N GLN A 444 22.74 -59.10 -12.16
CA GLN A 444 22.23 -60.35 -12.77
C GLN A 444 20.78 -60.31 -13.32
N ASP A 445 20.66 -60.76 -14.57
CA ASP A 445 19.58 -61.46 -15.27
C ASP A 445 18.27 -61.84 -14.52
N SER A 446 17.13 -61.30 -14.97
CA SER A 446 15.92 -62.04 -15.42
C SER A 446 14.89 -61.00 -15.95
N ASP A 447 14.30 -61.10 -17.15
CA ASP A 447 13.46 -62.14 -17.78
C ASP A 447 12.12 -62.39 -17.07
N LEU A 448 11.02 -62.29 -17.83
CA LEU A 448 9.60 -62.40 -17.44
C LEU A 448 9.05 -61.16 -16.69
N ASP A 449 7.75 -60.84 -16.73
CA ASP A 449 6.58 -61.58 -17.23
C ASP A 449 5.55 -60.65 -17.92
N ASP A 450 4.66 -61.21 -18.74
CA ASP A 450 3.54 -60.46 -19.36
C ASP A 450 2.38 -60.29 -18.36
N GLY A 451 1.79 -59.09 -18.25
CA GLY A 451 0.68 -58.86 -17.32
C GLY A 451 -0.17 -57.63 -17.60
N ASP A 452 -1.35 -57.83 -18.19
CA ASP A 452 -2.45 -56.85 -18.15
C ASP A 452 -2.90 -56.64 -16.68
N HIS A 453 -3.15 -55.39 -16.27
CA HIS A 453 -3.92 -55.06 -15.06
C HIS A 453 -4.89 -53.90 -15.30
N ASP A 454 -6.17 -54.19 -15.06
CA ASP A 454 -7.26 -53.21 -15.00
C ASP A 454 -7.30 -52.59 -13.59
N ASP A 455 -6.55 -51.51 -13.35
CA ASP A 455 -6.56 -50.80 -12.06
C ASP A 455 -7.76 -49.84 -11.95
N ASP A 456 -8.93 -50.45 -11.71
CA ASP A 456 -10.21 -49.83 -11.35
C ASP A 456 -10.16 -49.33 -9.88
N ASP A 457 -9.25 -48.40 -9.56
CA ASP A 457 -8.95 -48.01 -8.17
C ASP A 457 -9.66 -46.72 -7.73
N MET A 458 -10.92 -46.87 -7.29
CA MET A 458 -11.62 -45.82 -6.55
C MET A 458 -11.02 -45.68 -5.15
N GLN A 459 -10.24 -44.63 -4.91
CA GLN A 459 -9.84 -44.24 -3.55
C GLN A 459 -10.67 -43.06 -3.06
N ASP A 460 -11.63 -43.36 -2.18
CA ASP A 460 -12.40 -42.37 -1.43
C ASP A 460 -11.46 -41.44 -0.65
N SER A 461 -11.52 -40.15 -0.93
CA SER A 461 -10.88 -39.12 -0.10
C SER A 461 -11.86 -38.69 0.98
N ASP A 462 -11.84 -39.41 2.11
CA ASP A 462 -12.56 -39.00 3.32
C ASP A 462 -12.14 -37.57 3.71
N LEU A 463 -13.12 -36.66 3.74
CA LEU A 463 -12.93 -35.30 4.23
C LEU A 463 -12.93 -35.36 5.76
N ASP A 464 -11.80 -34.97 6.36
CA ASP A 464 -11.64 -34.88 7.81
C ASP A 464 -12.40 -33.63 8.34
N ASP A 465 -13.73 -33.76 8.47
CA ASP A 465 -14.63 -32.75 9.03
C ASP A 465 -14.25 -32.43 10.49
N ASN A 466 -13.40 -31.41 10.68
CA ASN A 466 -12.95 -30.96 12.01
C ASN A 466 -13.38 -29.52 12.33
N ASP A 467 -14.55 -29.12 11.80
CA ASP A 467 -15.29 -27.92 12.25
C ASP A 467 -15.88 -28.14 13.66
N ALA A 468 -15.00 -28.15 14.65
CA ALA A 468 -15.34 -28.31 16.06
C ALA A 468 -16.03 -27.04 16.59
N LEU A 469 -17.37 -27.05 16.51
CA LEU A 469 -18.28 -26.07 17.12
C LEU A 469 -17.80 -25.54 18.48
N GLN A 470 -17.69 -24.21 18.58
CA GLN A 470 -17.91 -23.51 19.85
C GLN A 470 -19.00 -22.47 19.64
N ASP A 471 -20.17 -22.74 20.23
CA ASP A 471 -21.21 -21.74 20.42
C ASP A 471 -20.65 -20.59 21.27
N PHE A 472 -20.78 -19.36 20.79
CA PHE A 472 -20.65 -18.17 21.62
C PHE A 472 -21.98 -17.42 21.59
N ASP A 473 -22.64 -17.34 22.75
CA ASP A 473 -23.88 -16.59 22.91
C ASP A 473 -23.63 -15.10 22.61
N LEU A 474 -24.21 -14.62 21.49
CA LEU A 474 -24.21 -13.21 21.13
C LEU A 474 -25.18 -12.45 22.05
N VAL A 475 -24.69 -12.06 23.23
CA VAL A 475 -25.43 -11.18 24.14
C VAL A 475 -25.29 -9.74 23.64
N ASP A 476 -26.36 -9.23 23.03
CA ASP A 476 -26.49 -7.82 22.63
C ASP A 476 -26.59 -6.90 23.87
N ASP A 477 -25.46 -6.58 24.51
CA ASP A 477 -25.37 -5.47 25.47
C ASP A 477 -25.43 -4.13 24.71
N ILE A 478 -26.66 -3.71 24.39
CA ILE A 478 -26.97 -2.39 23.84
C ILE A 478 -27.26 -1.42 25.00
N ASP A 479 -26.41 -0.42 25.18
CA ASP A 479 -26.69 0.72 26.06
C ASP A 479 -28.03 1.38 25.72
N ASP A 480 -28.88 1.61 26.73
CA ASP A 480 -30.17 2.34 26.65
C ASP A 480 -30.07 3.76 26.04
N ASN A 481 -28.86 4.26 25.75
CA ASN A 481 -28.59 5.58 25.16
C ASN A 481 -28.27 5.55 23.65
N GLY A 482 -28.03 4.38 23.03
CA GLY A 482 -28.03 4.21 21.57
C GLY A 482 -27.04 5.08 20.76
N PHE A 483 -25.80 5.27 21.22
CA PHE A 483 -24.78 6.04 20.51
C PHE A 483 -23.50 5.25 20.23
N LEU A 484 -23.20 5.01 18.95
CA LEU A 484 -21.88 4.53 18.49
C LEU A 484 -20.85 5.65 18.62
N ILE A 485 -19.91 5.52 19.56
CA ILE A 485 -18.82 6.49 19.75
C ILE A 485 -17.66 6.14 18.80
N LEU A 486 -17.70 6.72 17.60
CA LEU A 486 -16.52 6.84 16.74
C LEU A 486 -15.64 8.00 17.26
N ASN A 487 -14.53 7.66 17.93
CA ASN A 487 -13.50 8.65 18.26
C ASN A 487 -12.53 8.84 17.08
N LEU A 488 -12.18 10.10 16.82
CA LEU A 488 -11.08 10.55 15.95
C LEU A 488 -9.80 10.77 16.76
#